data_AF-A0A8H5GPF8-F1
#
_entry.id   AF-A0A8H5GPF8-F1
#
_cell.length_a   1.000
_cell.length_b   1.000
_cell.length_c   1.000
_cell.angle_alpha   90.00
_cell.angle_beta   90.00
_cell.angle_gamma   90.00
#
_symmetry.space_group_name_H-M   'P 1'
#
loop_
_entity.id
_entity.type
_entity.pdbx_description
1 polymer ?
#
loop_
_entity_poly.entity_id
_entity_poly.type
_entity_poly.pdbx_seq_one_letter_code
_entity_poly.pdbx_strand_id
1 'polypeptide(L)'
;MSNAFNCPAEANRVDSDISGPGVRASFYVQAFFLVLLVDRSWQDAPVALYTFIAMSFGLTLAAMINRETIVLLEALQVSNLVWLANFGTFVALASYSRQKAANKKLMESVAKKSIPQLKFDYGVKYAAMLQTLFSMILTIYMWATVDRFCSVDAVYVFFVIKAPALGSGRIVSLTFSSILTALYILLTMHELLSYNDRRRRKKEKVLQEEKDTDIENCAVSHPSPVFLVTQHDAATPVSAQTPTMAIPTSSSSYRGSGSSLIPPSPTPSSATGLSFPATPKSRRPRRRRWSSELDPMFVGILICQIVVFAYFIVSSEMLLKYNHADDGGSYGFGQILALVVILPSALSVIGALREHGLKKKKKGQSKKKGRHHKRRLRHAIGDVV
;
A
#
# COMPACT_ATOMS: atom_id res chain seq x y z
N MET A 1 5.68 -32.87 37.84
CA MET A 1 7.10 -33.24 37.80
C MET A 1 7.50 -33.32 36.34
N SER A 2 7.91 -32.19 35.78
CA SER A 2 8.34 -32.08 34.40
C SER A 2 9.78 -32.58 34.36
N ASN A 3 10.08 -33.56 33.50
CA ASN A 3 11.45 -33.91 33.18
C ASN A 3 12.13 -32.63 32.72
N ALA A 4 13.01 -32.07 33.54
CA ALA A 4 13.90 -31.00 33.13
C ALA A 4 14.73 -31.59 31.99
N PHE A 5 14.32 -31.33 30.76
CA PHE A 5 15.08 -31.68 29.59
C PHE A 5 16.49 -31.13 29.82
N ASN A 6 17.49 -32.01 29.74
CA ASN A 6 18.89 -31.64 29.90
C ASN A 6 19.21 -30.58 28.85
N CYS A 7 19.07 -29.31 29.22
CA CYS A 7 19.46 -28.18 28.41
C CYS A 7 20.97 -28.26 28.20
N PRO A 8 21.47 -28.20 26.96
CA PRO A 8 22.90 -28.13 26.73
C PRO A 8 23.47 -26.89 27.44
N ALA A 9 24.69 -27.01 27.95
CA ALA A 9 25.38 -25.90 28.63
C ALA A 9 25.55 -24.65 27.72
N GLU A 10 25.37 -24.81 26.40
CA GLU A 10 25.38 -23.75 25.40
C GLU A 10 24.04 -22.98 25.29
N ALA A 11 23.10 -23.14 26.22
CA ALA A 11 21.79 -22.47 26.19
C ALA A 11 21.85 -20.93 26.17
N ASN A 12 22.99 -20.31 26.46
CA ASN A 12 23.16 -18.85 26.38
C ASN A 12 23.74 -18.37 25.04
N ARG A 13 24.11 -19.30 24.15
CA ARG A 13 24.64 -18.96 22.83
C ARG A 13 23.47 -18.72 21.88
N VAL A 14 23.40 -17.49 21.39
CA VAL A 14 22.40 -17.07 20.41
C VAL A 14 22.93 -17.37 19.00
N ASP A 15 22.12 -18.00 18.16
CA ASP A 15 22.40 -18.16 16.75
C ASP A 15 22.35 -16.80 16.06
N SER A 16 23.56 -16.33 15.70
CA SER A 16 23.78 -15.06 15.03
C SER A 16 23.03 -14.95 13.70
N ASP A 17 22.71 -16.05 13.03
CA ASP A 17 21.98 -16.04 11.75
C ASP A 17 20.46 -15.90 11.93
N ILE A 18 19.92 -16.23 13.09
CA ILE A 18 18.47 -16.15 13.38
C ILE A 18 18.13 -14.84 14.08
N SER A 19 18.89 -14.49 15.11
CA SER A 19 18.54 -13.37 16.01
C SER A 19 19.73 -12.48 16.34
N GLY A 20 20.83 -12.63 15.61
CA GLY A 20 22.00 -11.77 15.75
C GLY A 20 21.73 -10.31 15.40
N PRO A 21 22.63 -9.40 15.80
CA PRO A 21 22.43 -7.96 15.72
C PRO A 21 22.16 -7.48 14.29
N GLY A 22 22.79 -8.09 13.28
CA GLY A 22 22.55 -7.75 11.88
C GLY A 22 21.12 -8.10 11.41
N VAL A 23 20.56 -9.24 11.83
CA VAL A 23 19.17 -9.61 11.51
C VAL A 23 18.18 -8.68 12.21
N ARG A 24 18.43 -8.36 13.49
CA ARG A 24 17.57 -7.43 14.24
C ARG A 24 17.58 -6.03 13.61
N ALA A 25 18.77 -5.48 13.39
CA ALA A 25 18.96 -4.15 12.81
C ALA A 25 18.36 -4.05 11.42
N SER A 26 18.54 -5.08 10.59
CA SER A 26 17.95 -5.14 9.26
C SER A 26 16.41 -5.08 9.39
N PHE A 27 15.82 -5.92 10.23
CA PHE A 27 14.37 -5.94 10.42
C PHE A 27 13.81 -4.59 10.91
N TYR A 28 14.52 -3.93 11.84
CA TYR A 28 14.17 -2.58 12.31
C TYR A 28 14.21 -1.55 11.19
N VAL A 29 15.30 -1.48 10.45
CA VAL A 29 15.46 -0.52 9.36
C VAL A 29 14.44 -0.77 8.26
N GLN A 30 14.18 -2.05 7.94
CA GLN A 30 13.20 -2.41 6.93
C GLN A 30 11.78 -2.02 7.31
N ALA A 31 11.36 -2.36 8.52
CA ALA A 31 10.02 -2.03 9.01
C ALA A 31 9.82 -0.50 9.06
N PHE A 32 10.88 0.25 9.39
CA PHE A 32 10.87 1.70 9.38
C PHE A 32 10.73 2.27 7.96
N PHE A 33 11.57 1.80 7.03
CA PHE A 33 11.52 2.24 5.63
C PHE A 33 10.21 1.86 4.95
N LEU A 34 9.62 0.71 5.25
CA LEU A 34 8.32 0.33 4.72
C LEU A 34 7.25 1.38 5.04
N VAL A 35 7.16 1.82 6.29
CA VAL A 35 6.18 2.84 6.69
C VAL A 35 6.44 4.18 5.99
N LEU A 36 7.71 4.57 5.83
CA LEU A 36 8.07 5.77 5.07
C LEU A 36 7.76 5.64 3.58
N LEU A 37 8.02 4.49 2.97
CA LEU A 37 7.71 4.19 1.57
C LEU A 37 6.22 4.29 1.32
N VAL A 38 5.42 3.66 2.17
CA VAL A 38 3.97 3.61 1.95
C VAL A 38 3.34 4.99 2.05
N ASP A 39 3.92 5.90 2.86
CA ASP A 39 3.47 7.29 2.89
C ASP A 39 4.03 8.17 1.74
N ARG A 40 5.15 7.82 1.10
CA ARG A 40 5.70 8.64 0.01
C ARG A 40 5.41 8.11 -1.39
N SER A 41 5.45 6.80 -1.58
CA SER A 41 5.22 6.11 -2.84
C SER A 41 4.22 4.96 -2.65
N TRP A 42 2.93 5.28 -2.68
CA TRP A 42 1.87 4.25 -2.65
C TRP A 42 1.89 3.29 -3.85
N GLN A 43 2.55 3.68 -4.95
CA GLN A 43 2.66 2.87 -6.16
C GLN A 43 3.66 1.73 -5.98
N ASP A 44 4.80 2.01 -5.33
CA ASP A 44 5.85 1.03 -5.06
C ASP A 44 5.59 0.23 -3.76
N ALA A 45 4.73 0.78 -2.89
CA ALA A 45 4.39 0.21 -1.59
C ALA A 45 3.96 -1.27 -1.62
N PRO A 46 3.15 -1.77 -2.58
CA PRO A 46 2.72 -3.16 -2.58
C PRO A 46 3.88 -4.15 -2.65
N VAL A 47 4.90 -3.86 -3.47
CA VAL A 47 6.06 -4.75 -3.62
C VAL A 47 6.84 -4.82 -2.32
N ALA A 48 7.18 -3.66 -1.74
CA ALA A 48 7.87 -3.58 -0.46
C ALA A 48 7.08 -4.27 0.67
N LEU A 49 5.75 -4.08 0.68
CA LEU A 49 4.86 -4.70 1.65
C LEU A 49 4.84 -6.22 1.52
N TYR A 50 4.74 -6.77 0.31
CA TYR A 50 4.82 -8.22 0.10
C TYR A 50 6.16 -8.81 0.52
N THR A 51 7.26 -8.14 0.18
CA THR A 51 8.60 -8.57 0.59
C THR A 51 8.73 -8.59 2.12
N PHE A 52 8.21 -7.58 2.79
CA PHE A 52 8.21 -7.50 4.25
C PHE A 52 7.34 -8.59 4.90
N ILE A 53 6.13 -8.78 4.40
CA ILE A 53 5.20 -9.85 4.81
C ILE A 53 5.86 -11.22 4.65
N ALA A 54 6.47 -11.48 3.48
CA ALA A 54 7.11 -12.75 3.18
C ALA A 54 8.29 -13.04 4.12
N MET A 55 9.11 -12.03 4.44
CA MET A 55 10.22 -12.21 5.39
C MET A 55 9.76 -12.38 6.83
N SER A 56 8.78 -11.58 7.28
CA SER A 56 8.21 -11.76 8.62
C SER A 56 7.59 -13.16 8.78
N PHE A 57 6.86 -13.61 7.76
CA PHE A 57 6.30 -14.96 7.73
C PHE A 57 7.40 -16.04 7.71
N GLY A 58 8.41 -15.89 6.85
CA GLY A 58 9.53 -16.83 6.75
C GLY A 58 10.32 -16.95 8.05
N LEU A 59 10.58 -15.84 8.74
CA LEU A 59 11.25 -15.81 10.04
C LEU A 59 10.42 -16.50 11.12
N THR A 60 9.10 -16.27 11.14
CA THR A 60 8.21 -16.96 12.10
C THR A 60 8.16 -18.46 11.81
N LEU A 61 8.11 -18.85 10.54
CA LEU A 61 8.08 -20.26 10.14
C LEU A 61 9.40 -20.97 10.47
N ALA A 62 10.54 -20.33 10.21
CA ALA A 62 11.87 -20.85 10.57
C ALA A 62 11.97 -21.08 12.08
N ALA A 63 11.52 -20.12 12.89
CA ALA A 63 11.51 -20.26 14.34
C ALA A 63 10.60 -21.42 14.83
N MET A 64 9.48 -21.63 14.15
CA MET A 64 8.55 -22.72 14.46
C MET A 64 9.08 -24.11 14.06
N ILE A 65 9.75 -24.20 12.90
CA ILE A 65 10.34 -25.45 12.41
C ILE A 65 11.50 -25.87 13.33
N ASN A 66 12.33 -24.91 13.74
CA ASN A 66 13.50 -25.15 14.58
C ASN A 66 13.19 -25.07 16.09
N ARG A 67 11.93 -25.25 16.51
CA ARG A 67 11.50 -25.09 17.91
C ARG A 67 12.23 -25.98 18.92
N GLU A 68 12.79 -27.10 18.46
CA GLU A 68 13.48 -28.08 19.33
C GLU A 68 14.95 -27.71 19.56
N THR A 69 15.52 -26.88 18.69
CA THR A 69 16.92 -26.43 18.77
C THR A 69 17.05 -25.00 19.25
N ILE A 70 16.00 -24.19 19.09
CA ILE A 70 15.97 -22.77 19.42
C ILE A 70 15.80 -22.56 20.93
N VAL A 71 16.64 -21.67 21.48
CA VAL A 71 16.55 -21.27 22.89
C VAL A 71 15.33 -20.36 23.09
N LEU A 72 14.68 -20.44 24.25
CA LEU A 72 13.55 -19.55 24.58
C LEU A 72 13.85 -18.07 24.30
N LEU A 73 15.07 -17.61 24.58
CA LEU A 73 15.48 -16.23 24.33
C LEU A 73 15.35 -15.82 22.86
N GLU A 74 15.79 -16.67 21.94
CA GLU A 74 15.69 -16.43 20.50
C GLU A 74 14.23 -16.40 20.04
N ALA A 75 13.40 -17.30 20.57
CA ALA A 75 11.97 -17.30 20.29
C ALA A 75 11.29 -16.00 20.77
N LEU A 76 11.68 -15.48 21.95
CA LEU A 76 11.20 -14.19 22.45
C LEU A 76 11.64 -13.02 21.56
N GLN A 77 12.87 -13.05 21.04
CA GLN A 77 13.34 -12.03 20.11
C GLN A 77 12.60 -12.08 18.78
N VAL A 78 12.44 -13.27 18.21
CA VAL A 78 11.63 -13.48 17.01
C VAL A 78 10.22 -12.95 17.23
N SER A 79 9.60 -13.23 18.38
CA SER A 79 8.28 -12.69 18.72
C SER A 79 8.26 -11.15 18.73
N ASN A 80 9.25 -10.50 19.35
CA ASN A 80 9.35 -9.04 19.35
C ASN A 80 9.50 -8.45 17.94
N LEU A 81 10.31 -9.09 17.09
CA LEU A 81 10.45 -8.69 15.68
C LEU A 81 9.12 -8.84 14.93
N VAL A 82 8.44 -9.96 15.13
CA VAL A 82 7.14 -10.25 14.51
C VAL A 82 6.08 -9.23 14.96
N TRP A 83 6.05 -8.85 16.23
CA TRP A 83 5.20 -7.76 16.73
C TRP A 83 5.47 -6.42 16.05
N LEU A 84 6.75 -6.06 15.92
CA LEU A 84 7.16 -4.85 15.22
C LEU A 84 6.72 -4.88 13.74
N ALA A 85 6.83 -6.04 13.08
CA ALA A 85 6.35 -6.21 11.72
C ALA A 85 4.85 -6.05 11.59
N ASN A 86 4.07 -6.67 12.47
CA ASN A 86 2.62 -6.52 12.46
C ASN A 86 2.21 -5.05 12.66
N PHE A 87 2.90 -4.34 13.56
CA PHE A 87 2.68 -2.90 13.76
C PHE A 87 3.02 -2.09 12.49
N GLY A 88 4.20 -2.32 11.90
CA GLY A 88 4.62 -1.64 10.67
C GLY A 88 3.66 -1.88 9.50
N THR A 89 3.22 -3.13 9.31
CA THR A 89 2.21 -3.52 8.31
C THR A 89 0.88 -2.82 8.55
N PHE A 90 0.42 -2.73 9.81
CA PHE A 90 -0.83 -2.04 10.14
C PHE A 90 -0.75 -0.54 9.82
N VAL A 91 0.32 0.13 10.22
CA VAL A 91 0.55 1.56 9.93
C VAL A 91 0.68 1.81 8.42
N ALA A 92 1.37 0.91 7.71
CA ALA A 92 1.47 0.94 6.25
C ALA A 92 0.09 0.81 5.60
N LEU A 93 -0.72 -0.19 5.97
CA LEU A 93 -2.07 -0.37 5.42
C LEU A 93 -2.98 0.83 5.69
N ALA A 94 -2.92 1.42 6.88
CA ALA A 94 -3.67 2.62 7.22
C ALA A 94 -3.26 3.81 6.32
N SER A 95 -1.95 4.01 6.12
CA SER A 95 -1.41 5.04 5.25
C SER A 95 -1.80 4.81 3.78
N TYR A 96 -1.66 3.57 3.30
CA TYR A 96 -2.03 3.15 1.94
C TYR A 96 -3.54 3.40 1.67
N SER A 97 -4.40 2.98 2.59
CA SER A 97 -5.86 3.15 2.49
C SER A 97 -6.25 4.64 2.36
N ARG A 98 -5.62 5.50 3.17
CA ARG A 98 -5.82 6.95 3.13
C ARG A 98 -5.43 7.55 1.77
N GLN A 99 -4.24 7.22 1.28
CA GLN A 99 -3.74 7.78 0.02
C GLN A 99 -4.58 7.31 -1.17
N LYS A 100 -4.98 6.04 -1.16
CA LYS A 100 -5.90 5.48 -2.17
C LYS A 100 -7.23 6.22 -2.18
N ALA A 101 -7.79 6.54 -1.01
CA ALA A 101 -9.03 7.30 -0.90
C ALA A 101 -8.90 8.74 -1.43
N ALA A 102 -7.76 9.40 -1.19
CA ALA A 102 -7.48 10.74 -1.70
C ALA A 102 -7.36 10.76 -3.24
N ASN A 103 -6.60 9.82 -3.80
CA ASN A 103 -6.41 9.71 -5.25
C ASN A 103 -7.68 9.29 -5.98
N LYS A 104 -8.52 8.45 -5.35
CA LYS A 104 -9.82 8.08 -5.92
C LYS A 104 -10.69 9.31 -6.18
N LYS A 105 -10.78 10.25 -5.23
CA LYS A 105 -11.57 11.49 -5.41
C LYS A 105 -11.03 12.35 -6.56
N LEU A 106 -9.70 12.41 -6.71
CA LEU A 106 -9.07 13.13 -7.80
C LEU A 106 -9.38 12.47 -9.15
N MET A 107 -9.20 11.14 -9.25
CA MET A 107 -9.50 10.38 -10.45
C MET A 107 -10.98 10.45 -10.81
N GLU A 108 -11.90 10.37 -9.85
CA GLU A 108 -13.35 10.51 -10.09
C GLU A 108 -13.71 11.88 -10.67
N SER A 109 -13.00 12.94 -10.29
CA SER A 109 -13.19 14.28 -10.88
C SER A 109 -12.66 14.41 -12.32
N VAL A 110 -11.69 13.57 -12.71
CA VAL A 110 -11.05 13.58 -14.05
C VAL A 110 -11.72 12.57 -14.98
N ALA A 111 -12.07 11.40 -14.47
CA ALA A 111 -12.55 10.22 -15.20
C ALA A 111 -14.06 10.25 -15.50
N LYS A 112 -14.73 11.41 -15.35
CA LYS A 112 -16.10 11.62 -15.84
C LYS A 112 -16.24 11.47 -17.37
N LYS A 113 -15.18 11.03 -18.07
CA LYS A 113 -15.07 10.87 -19.52
C LYS A 113 -14.32 9.57 -19.89
N SER A 114 -14.89 8.41 -19.58
CA SER A 114 -14.58 7.11 -20.22
C SER A 114 -13.19 6.48 -20.01
N ILE A 115 -12.78 6.17 -18.77
CA ILE A 115 -11.68 5.20 -18.56
C ILE A 115 -12.20 3.96 -17.82
N PRO A 116 -12.05 2.75 -18.40
CA PRO A 116 -12.51 1.51 -17.81
C PRO A 116 -11.83 1.24 -16.47
N GLN A 117 -12.61 0.70 -15.54
CA GLN A 117 -12.27 0.56 -14.13
C GLN A 117 -10.95 -0.20 -13.93
N LEU A 118 -9.96 0.47 -13.35
CA LEU A 118 -8.74 -0.14 -12.85
C LEU A 118 -9.12 -1.27 -11.88
N LYS A 119 -8.87 -2.53 -12.27
CA LYS A 119 -9.12 -3.72 -11.44
C LYS A 119 -8.45 -3.50 -10.09
N PHE A 120 -9.24 -3.49 -9.03
CA PHE A 120 -8.79 -3.09 -7.71
C PHE A 120 -7.77 -4.08 -7.14
N ASP A 121 -6.62 -3.56 -6.70
CA ASP A 121 -5.65 -4.26 -5.83
C ASP A 121 -6.23 -4.50 -4.43
N TYR A 122 -7.16 -5.44 -4.29
CA TYR A 122 -7.61 -5.92 -2.98
C TYR A 122 -6.71 -7.05 -2.46
N GLY A 123 -6.00 -7.76 -3.35
CA GLY A 123 -5.13 -8.89 -2.99
C GLY A 123 -4.09 -8.50 -1.94
N VAL A 124 -3.45 -7.34 -2.10
CA VAL A 124 -2.42 -6.83 -1.17
C VAL A 124 -2.98 -6.66 0.24
N LYS A 125 -4.18 -6.07 0.36
CA LYS A 125 -4.83 -5.84 1.64
C LYS A 125 -5.19 -7.16 2.32
N TYR A 126 -5.78 -8.10 1.57
CA TYR A 126 -6.15 -9.41 2.12
C TYR A 126 -4.93 -10.25 2.51
N ALA A 127 -3.87 -10.23 1.70
CA ALA A 127 -2.62 -10.93 2.01
C ALA A 127 -1.97 -10.40 3.28
N ALA A 128 -1.91 -9.07 3.43
CA ALA A 128 -1.42 -8.44 4.65
C ALA A 128 -2.29 -8.78 5.87
N MET A 129 -3.62 -8.75 5.70
CA MET A 129 -4.55 -9.08 6.78
C MET A 129 -4.41 -10.53 7.25
N LEU A 130 -4.29 -11.46 6.29
CA LEU A 130 -4.12 -12.88 6.55
C LEU A 130 -2.77 -13.18 7.21
N GLN A 131 -1.69 -12.57 6.74
CA GLN A 131 -0.37 -12.73 7.35
C GLN A 131 -0.35 -12.21 8.78
N THR A 132 -0.93 -11.03 9.04
CA THR A 132 -0.98 -10.47 10.41
C THR A 132 -1.78 -11.39 11.33
N LEU A 133 -2.91 -11.95 10.86
CA LEU A 133 -3.69 -12.91 11.62
C LEU A 133 -2.89 -14.18 11.93
N PHE A 134 -2.24 -14.75 10.92
CA PHE A 134 -1.43 -15.95 11.09
C PHE A 134 -0.26 -15.73 12.05
N SER A 135 0.41 -14.59 11.92
CA SER A 135 1.48 -14.16 12.79
C SER A 135 1.04 -13.99 14.25
N MET A 136 -0.14 -13.41 14.49
CA MET A 136 -0.73 -13.30 15.83
C MET A 136 -1.07 -14.67 16.41
N ILE A 137 -1.64 -15.57 15.62
CA ILE A 137 -1.92 -16.96 16.03
C ILE A 137 -0.63 -17.68 16.40
N LEU A 138 0.41 -17.57 15.57
CA LEU A 138 1.71 -18.18 15.86
C LEU A 138 2.36 -17.61 17.12
N THR A 139 2.20 -16.31 17.36
CA THR A 139 2.70 -15.67 18.58
C THR A 139 1.98 -16.22 19.81
N ILE A 140 0.65 -16.34 19.77
CA ILE A 140 -0.13 -16.98 20.85
C ILE A 140 0.32 -18.42 21.05
N TYR A 141 0.50 -19.18 19.97
CA TYR A 141 0.95 -20.56 20.02
C TYR A 141 2.35 -20.70 20.65
N MET A 142 3.28 -19.83 20.27
CA MET A 142 4.64 -19.80 20.81
C MET A 142 4.60 -19.56 22.33
N TRP A 143 3.84 -18.57 22.79
CA TRP A 143 3.66 -18.32 24.22
C TRP A 143 2.90 -19.42 24.95
N ALA A 144 1.95 -20.09 24.28
CA ALA A 144 1.22 -21.21 24.86
C ALA A 144 2.13 -22.43 25.05
N THR A 145 3.12 -22.60 24.18
CA THR A 145 4.08 -23.73 24.19
C THR A 145 5.45 -23.35 24.76
N VAL A 146 5.53 -22.23 25.49
CA VAL A 146 6.79 -21.70 26.04
C VAL A 146 7.54 -22.72 26.92
N ASP A 147 6.82 -23.59 27.62
CA ASP A 147 7.40 -24.63 28.49
C ASP A 147 8.17 -25.73 27.72
N ARG A 148 8.01 -25.77 26.39
CA ARG A 148 8.71 -26.74 25.53
C ARG A 148 10.08 -26.27 25.09
N PHE A 149 10.37 -24.98 25.24
CA PHE A 149 11.67 -24.43 24.89
C PHE A 149 12.66 -24.69 26.03
N CYS A 150 13.90 -24.96 25.67
CA CYS A 150 14.99 -25.00 26.63
C CYS A 150 15.19 -23.58 27.20
N SER A 151 15.17 -23.44 28.53
CA SER A 151 15.38 -22.15 29.19
C SER A 151 16.08 -22.33 30.54
N VAL A 152 17.14 -21.56 30.73
CA VAL A 152 17.71 -21.26 32.05
C VAL A 152 17.17 -19.88 32.43
N ASP A 153 16.25 -19.82 33.40
CA ASP A 153 15.72 -18.60 34.04
C ASP A 153 15.58 -17.35 33.15
N ALA A 154 14.97 -17.50 31.96
CA ALA A 154 14.86 -16.38 31.03
C ALA A 154 13.97 -15.26 31.60
N VAL A 155 14.48 -14.04 31.60
CA VAL A 155 13.76 -12.83 32.02
C VAL A 155 13.15 -12.17 30.79
N TYR A 156 11.82 -12.10 30.74
CA TYR A 156 11.09 -11.32 29.77
C TYR A 156 10.98 -9.86 30.21
N VAL A 157 11.17 -8.93 29.28
CA VAL A 157 11.03 -7.49 29.52
C VAL A 157 9.82 -6.98 28.75
N PHE A 158 8.80 -6.54 29.47
CA PHE A 158 7.58 -5.94 28.91
C PHE A 158 7.41 -4.54 29.48
N PHE A 159 7.45 -3.50 28.65
CA PHE A 159 7.33 -2.11 29.12
C PHE A 159 8.26 -1.77 30.30
N VAL A 160 9.53 -2.16 30.20
CA VAL A 160 10.57 -1.97 31.26
C VAL A 160 10.39 -2.88 32.48
N ILE A 161 9.24 -3.54 32.63
CA ILE A 161 8.96 -4.48 33.72
C ILE A 161 9.68 -5.80 33.43
N LYS A 162 10.46 -6.26 34.40
CA LYS A 162 11.09 -7.57 34.37
C LYS A 162 10.12 -8.60 34.91
N ALA A 163 9.92 -9.68 34.16
CA ALA A 163 9.08 -10.79 34.56
C ALA A 163 9.75 -12.12 34.15
N PRO A 164 9.69 -13.18 34.97
CA PRO A 164 10.12 -14.50 34.55
C PRO A 164 9.30 -14.96 33.34
N ALA A 165 9.96 -15.39 32.27
CA ALA A 165 9.33 -15.74 31.00
C ALA A 165 8.36 -16.93 31.15
N LEU A 166 8.76 -17.97 31.87
CA LEU A 166 7.95 -19.18 32.12
C LEU A 166 6.78 -18.97 33.10
N GLY A 167 6.78 -17.86 33.85
CA GLY A 167 5.78 -17.57 34.89
C GLY A 167 4.85 -16.42 34.48
N SER A 168 4.95 -15.31 35.21
CA SER A 168 4.10 -14.13 34.98
C SER A 168 4.24 -13.55 33.57
N GLY A 169 5.44 -13.62 32.97
CA GLY A 169 5.69 -13.16 31.60
C GLY A 169 4.78 -13.85 30.59
N ARG A 170 4.68 -15.19 30.66
CA ARG A 170 3.79 -15.99 29.81
C ARG A 170 2.33 -15.56 29.93
N ILE A 171 1.83 -15.42 31.16
CA ILE A 171 0.42 -15.08 31.42
C ILE A 171 0.10 -13.70 30.87
N VAL A 172 0.97 -12.72 31.14
CA VAL A 172 0.82 -11.34 30.66
C VAL A 172 0.85 -11.31 29.14
N SER A 173 1.84 -11.95 28.52
CA SER A 173 1.99 -11.99 27.05
C SER A 173 0.84 -12.71 26.36
N LEU A 174 0.36 -13.84 26.89
CA LEU A 174 -0.80 -14.55 26.34
C LEU A 174 -2.06 -13.70 26.43
N THR A 175 -2.30 -13.07 27.59
CA THR A 175 -3.47 -12.21 27.81
C THR A 175 -3.45 -11.04 26.84
N PHE A 176 -2.33 -10.33 26.77
CA PHE A 176 -2.16 -9.18 25.88
C PHE A 176 -2.28 -9.56 24.40
N SER A 177 -1.61 -10.64 23.98
CA SER A 177 -1.67 -11.13 22.59
C SER A 177 -3.07 -11.59 22.21
N SER A 178 -3.78 -12.27 23.13
CA SER A 178 -5.15 -12.72 22.91
C SER A 178 -6.13 -11.55 22.75
N ILE A 179 -6.05 -10.55 23.64
CA ILE A 179 -6.87 -9.34 23.57
C ILE A 179 -6.63 -8.60 22.24
N LEU A 180 -5.36 -8.39 21.87
CA LEU A 180 -5.01 -7.72 20.62
C LEU A 180 -5.47 -8.50 19.39
N THR A 181 -5.36 -9.83 19.42
CA THR A 181 -5.82 -10.70 18.33
C THR A 181 -7.34 -10.65 18.20
N ALA A 182 -8.07 -10.71 19.30
CA ALA A 182 -9.52 -10.58 19.31
C ALA A 182 -9.97 -9.22 18.76
N LEU A 183 -9.35 -8.13 19.23
CA LEU A 183 -9.61 -6.78 18.72
C LEU A 183 -9.32 -6.68 17.21
N TYR A 184 -8.21 -7.26 16.77
CA TYR A 184 -7.84 -7.28 15.36
C TYR A 184 -8.84 -8.05 14.49
N ILE A 185 -9.30 -9.23 14.95
CA ILE A 185 -10.34 -10.01 14.27
C ILE A 185 -11.64 -9.20 14.17
N LEU A 186 -12.06 -8.55 15.26
CA LEU A 186 -13.27 -7.71 15.27
C LEU A 186 -13.16 -6.55 14.27
N LEU A 187 -12.04 -5.84 14.25
CA LEU A 187 -11.80 -4.74 13.30
C LEU A 187 -11.78 -5.25 11.86
N THR A 188 -11.08 -6.35 11.59
CA THR A 188 -10.99 -6.96 10.26
C THR A 188 -12.36 -7.44 9.78
N MET A 189 -13.13 -8.09 10.64
CA MET A 189 -14.48 -8.55 10.33
C MET A 189 -15.43 -7.37 10.08
N HIS A 190 -15.36 -6.32 10.91
CA HIS A 190 -16.13 -5.09 10.68
C HIS A 190 -15.79 -4.44 9.34
N GLU A 191 -14.51 -4.35 8.98
CA GLU A 191 -14.10 -3.83 7.67
C GLU A 191 -14.60 -4.70 6.51
N LEU A 192 -14.53 -6.03 6.65
CA LEU A 192 -14.98 -6.97 5.64
C LEU A 192 -16.50 -6.90 5.42
N LEU A 193 -17.27 -6.81 6.51
CA LEU A 193 -18.72 -6.64 6.47
C LEU A 193 -19.08 -5.29 5.83
N SER A 194 -18.46 -4.19 6.27
CA SER A 194 -18.66 -2.86 5.69
C SER A 194 -18.32 -2.82 4.19
N TYR A 195 -17.28 -3.56 3.79
CA TYR A 195 -16.91 -3.71 2.39
C TYR A 195 -17.96 -4.47 1.58
N ASN A 196 -18.42 -5.62 2.10
CA ASN A 196 -19.43 -6.45 1.47
C ASN A 196 -20.75 -5.68 1.29
N ASP A 197 -21.17 -4.92 2.29
CA ASP A 197 -22.37 -4.08 2.22
C ASP A 197 -22.26 -3.00 1.14
N ARG A 198 -21.11 -2.31 1.07
CA ARG A 198 -20.84 -1.32 0.00
C ARG A 198 -20.84 -1.97 -1.38
N ARG A 199 -20.37 -3.21 -1.49
CA ARG A 199 -20.38 -3.96 -2.76
C ARG A 199 -21.80 -4.36 -3.15
N ARG A 200 -22.62 -4.82 -2.21
CA ARG A 200 -24.04 -5.14 -2.43
C ARG A 200 -24.81 -3.92 -2.94
N ARG A 201 -24.72 -2.79 -2.23
CA ARG A 201 -25.36 -1.52 -2.63
C ARG A 201 -24.95 -1.03 -4.01
N LYS A 202 -23.71 -1.30 -4.45
CA LYS A 202 -23.26 -0.94 -5.80
C LYS A 202 -23.85 -1.86 -6.87
N LYS A 203 -23.93 -3.17 -6.60
CA LYS A 203 -24.57 -4.12 -7.52
C LYS A 203 -26.04 -3.78 -7.70
N GLU A 204 -26.73 -3.43 -6.61
CA GLU A 204 -28.14 -2.99 -6.65
C GLU A 204 -28.31 -1.74 -7.50
N LYS A 205 -27.41 -0.75 -7.38
CA LYS A 205 -27.45 0.46 -8.21
C LYS A 205 -27.20 0.18 -9.69
N VAL A 206 -26.24 -0.67 -10.03
CA VAL A 206 -25.96 -1.04 -11.42
C VAL A 206 -27.14 -1.81 -12.01
N LEU A 207 -27.72 -2.74 -11.26
CA LEU A 207 -28.90 -3.50 -11.70
C LEU A 207 -30.12 -2.57 -11.87
N GLN A 208 -30.25 -1.55 -11.01
CA GLN A 208 -31.30 -0.55 -11.15
C GLN A 208 -31.08 0.33 -12.38
N GLU A 209 -29.85 0.81 -12.62
CA GLU A 209 -29.50 1.58 -13.82
C GLU A 209 -29.70 0.76 -15.11
N GLU A 210 -29.40 -0.54 -15.09
CA GLU A 210 -29.67 -1.47 -16.20
C GLU A 210 -31.17 -1.59 -16.48
N LYS A 211 -31.99 -1.81 -15.44
CA LYS A 211 -33.45 -1.84 -15.58
C LYS A 211 -34.02 -0.53 -16.10
N ASP A 212 -33.54 0.61 -15.61
CA ASP A 212 -34.01 1.92 -16.05
C ASP A 212 -33.65 2.18 -17.52
N THR A 213 -32.47 1.71 -17.97
CA THR A 213 -32.04 1.81 -19.38
C THR A 213 -32.88 0.92 -20.30
N ASP A 214 -33.25 -0.29 -19.85
CA ASP A 214 -34.13 -1.19 -20.63
C ASP A 214 -35.53 -0.60 -20.78
N ILE A 215 -36.08 0.02 -19.72
CA ILE A 215 -37.38 0.70 -19.77
C ILE A 215 -37.33 1.89 -20.75
N GLU A 216 -36.26 2.68 -20.73
CA GLU A 216 -36.08 3.80 -21.67
C GLU A 216 -35.99 3.31 -23.13
N ASN A 217 -35.26 2.22 -23.39
CA ASN A 217 -35.15 1.63 -24.72
C ASN A 217 -36.49 1.04 -25.23
N CYS A 218 -37.32 0.45 -24.36
CA CYS A 218 -38.65 -0.04 -24.74
C CYS A 218 -39.67 1.10 -24.98
N ALA A 219 -39.53 2.24 -24.31
CA ALA A 219 -40.45 3.37 -24.50
C ALA A 219 -40.25 4.10 -25.85
N VAL A 220 -39.07 3.98 -26.49
CA VAL A 220 -38.74 4.65 -27.74
C VAL A 220 -39.18 3.86 -28.99
N SER A 221 -39.63 2.61 -28.85
CA SER A 221 -40.32 1.90 -29.94
C SER A 221 -41.77 2.40 -30.10
N HIS A 222 -41.93 3.65 -30.54
CA HIS A 222 -43.18 4.04 -31.19
C HIS A 222 -43.36 3.17 -32.44
N PRO A 223 -44.50 2.51 -32.65
CA PRO A 223 -44.77 1.83 -33.90
C PRO A 223 -44.84 2.90 -35.00
N SER A 224 -43.78 3.02 -35.80
CA SER A 224 -43.92 3.64 -37.11
C SER A 224 -45.02 2.87 -37.85
N PRO A 225 -46.01 3.55 -38.45
CA PRO A 225 -47.10 2.90 -39.15
C PRO A 225 -46.52 2.00 -40.24
N VAL A 226 -46.79 0.71 -40.13
CA VAL A 226 -46.43 -0.30 -41.12
C VAL A 226 -47.19 0.04 -42.41
N PHE A 227 -46.49 0.58 -43.40
CA PHE A 227 -46.97 0.57 -44.78
C PHE A 227 -46.88 -0.87 -45.28
N LEU A 228 -48.04 -1.49 -45.43
CA LEU A 228 -48.22 -2.84 -45.94
C LEU A 228 -47.86 -2.86 -47.44
N VAL A 229 -46.60 -3.16 -47.77
CA VAL A 229 -46.19 -3.49 -49.13
C VAL A 229 -46.10 -5.00 -49.25
N THR A 230 -47.12 -5.56 -49.89
CA THR A 230 -47.18 -6.95 -50.34
C THR A 230 -46.09 -7.17 -51.38
N GLN A 231 -45.09 -8.00 -51.09
CA GLN A 231 -44.18 -8.49 -52.14
C GLN A 231 -44.07 -10.01 -52.07
N HIS A 232 -44.50 -10.60 -53.17
CA HIS A 232 -44.54 -12.01 -53.49
C HIS A 232 -43.13 -12.54 -53.83
N ASP A 233 -42.97 -13.83 -53.55
CA ASP A 233 -42.15 -14.81 -54.27
C ASP A 233 -40.71 -15.17 -53.90
N ALA A 234 -40.58 -16.50 -53.94
CA ALA A 234 -39.49 -17.34 -54.44
C ALA A 234 -38.40 -17.81 -53.47
N ALA A 235 -38.50 -19.11 -53.20
CA ALA A 235 -37.50 -19.97 -52.61
C ALA A 235 -36.23 -20.09 -53.47
N THR A 236 -35.06 -20.21 -52.83
CA THR A 236 -34.03 -21.19 -53.22
C THR A 236 -33.02 -21.40 -52.06
N PRO A 237 -32.58 -22.65 -51.79
CA PRO A 237 -31.51 -22.95 -50.84
C PRO A 237 -30.14 -22.83 -51.54
N VAL A 238 -29.03 -22.73 -50.79
CA VAL A 238 -27.72 -23.37 -51.10
C VAL A 238 -26.60 -22.97 -50.12
N SER A 239 -25.94 -24.03 -49.66
CA SER A 239 -24.52 -24.23 -49.29
C SER A 239 -23.85 -23.58 -48.07
N ALA A 240 -23.36 -24.50 -47.25
CA ALA A 240 -22.23 -24.36 -46.35
C ALA A 240 -20.94 -23.91 -47.06
N GLN A 241 -20.09 -23.19 -46.33
CA GLN A 241 -18.63 -23.18 -46.46
C GLN A 241 -17.97 -22.53 -45.23
N THR A 242 -17.32 -23.36 -44.41
CA THR A 242 -16.01 -23.10 -43.75
C THR A 242 -14.95 -22.89 -44.86
N PRO A 243 -13.80 -22.19 -44.70
CA PRO A 243 -12.91 -22.24 -43.54
C PRO A 243 -12.03 -20.99 -43.24
N THR A 244 -11.13 -21.15 -42.26
CA THR A 244 -9.73 -20.68 -42.26
C THR A 244 -9.35 -19.52 -41.31
N MET A 245 -8.44 -19.89 -40.41
CA MET A 245 -7.63 -19.06 -39.51
C MET A 245 -6.79 -18.02 -40.27
N ALA A 246 -6.70 -16.81 -39.70
CA ALA A 246 -5.54 -15.96 -39.90
C ALA A 246 -5.15 -15.26 -38.58
N ILE A 247 -3.90 -15.49 -38.19
CA ILE A 247 -3.18 -14.87 -37.08
C ILE A 247 -2.77 -13.45 -37.49
N PRO A 248 -3.02 -12.41 -36.67
CA PRO A 248 -2.34 -11.14 -36.87
C PRO A 248 -1.13 -11.01 -35.93
N THR A 249 0.06 -11.25 -36.49
CA THR A 249 1.31 -10.65 -36.00
C THR A 249 1.31 -9.17 -36.39
N SER A 250 1.30 -8.28 -35.40
CA SER A 250 1.50 -6.84 -35.62
C SER A 250 2.78 -6.38 -34.93
N SER A 251 3.84 -6.28 -35.73
CA SER A 251 5.02 -5.46 -35.46
C SER A 251 4.73 -4.05 -35.98
N SER A 252 4.58 -3.08 -35.07
CA SER A 252 4.43 -1.66 -35.40
C SER A 252 5.67 -0.90 -34.95
N SER A 253 6.66 -0.83 -35.84
CA SER A 253 7.63 0.25 -35.85
C SER A 253 7.00 1.44 -36.57
N TYR A 254 6.89 2.60 -35.90
CA TYR A 254 6.67 3.85 -36.62
C TYR A 254 7.63 4.93 -36.14
N ARG A 255 8.57 5.19 -37.04
CA ARG A 255 9.52 6.29 -37.09
C ARG A 255 8.81 7.41 -37.83
N GLY A 256 8.69 8.59 -37.22
CA GLY A 256 8.00 9.73 -37.83
C GLY A 256 8.66 11.04 -37.42
N SER A 257 9.80 11.32 -38.04
CA SER A 257 10.46 12.62 -38.03
C SER A 257 9.77 13.51 -39.06
N GLY A 258 9.36 14.71 -38.66
CA GLY A 258 8.63 15.64 -39.52
C GLY A 258 8.86 17.08 -39.08
N SER A 259 10.03 17.61 -39.45
CA SER A 259 10.36 19.03 -39.49
C SER A 259 9.42 19.75 -40.47
N SER A 260 8.83 20.88 -40.04
CA SER A 260 8.30 21.88 -40.98
C SER A 260 8.63 23.28 -40.50
N LEU A 261 9.06 24.08 -41.47
CA LEU A 261 9.80 25.34 -41.41
C LEU A 261 8.90 26.48 -41.95
N ILE A 262 8.94 27.64 -41.25
CA ILE A 262 8.86 29.04 -41.79
C ILE A 262 7.43 29.52 -42.26
N PRO A 263 7.04 30.82 -42.40
CA PRO A 263 7.67 32.17 -42.20
C PRO A 263 6.87 33.21 -41.32
N PRO A 264 7.33 34.49 -41.22
CA PRO A 264 6.86 35.52 -40.27
C PRO A 264 5.95 36.67 -40.83
N SER A 265 5.33 37.41 -39.88
CA SER A 265 4.85 38.83 -39.91
C SER A 265 3.64 39.20 -40.81
N PRO A 266 2.94 40.37 -40.65
CA PRO A 266 3.05 41.51 -39.71
C PRO A 266 1.73 41.99 -39.03
N THR A 267 1.86 42.90 -38.05
CA THR A 267 0.87 43.86 -37.45
C THR A 267 0.45 44.99 -38.41
N PRO A 268 -0.40 46.00 -38.05
CA PRO A 268 -1.53 46.13 -37.09
C PRO A 268 -2.77 46.87 -37.69
N SER A 269 -3.93 46.93 -37.01
CA SER A 269 -4.77 48.17 -36.91
C SER A 269 -6.05 48.01 -36.07
N SER A 270 -6.19 48.98 -35.18
CA SER A 270 -7.37 49.65 -34.59
C SER A 270 -8.79 49.21 -34.97
N ALA A 271 -9.62 48.93 -33.95
CA ALA A 271 -11.00 49.42 -33.88
C ALA A 271 -11.58 49.42 -32.46
N THR A 272 -12.14 50.57 -32.14
CA THR A 272 -12.91 51.08 -31.02
C THR A 272 -14.17 50.26 -30.71
N GLY A 273 -14.61 50.17 -29.44
CA GLY A 273 -16.03 49.91 -29.17
C GLY A 273 -16.39 49.17 -27.87
N LEU A 274 -16.97 49.93 -26.94
CA LEU A 274 -17.95 49.53 -25.92
C LEU A 274 -17.49 48.72 -24.69
N SER A 275 -17.22 49.51 -23.65
CA SER A 275 -17.08 49.16 -22.25
C SER A 275 -18.38 48.69 -21.61
N PHE A 276 -18.38 47.47 -21.05
CA PHE A 276 -19.35 47.05 -20.02
C PHE A 276 -18.67 47.02 -18.64
N PRO A 277 -19.26 47.61 -17.58
CA PRO A 277 -18.67 47.64 -16.26
C PRO A 277 -19.01 46.35 -15.50
N ALA A 278 -18.29 45.27 -15.79
CA ALA A 278 -18.33 44.06 -14.96
C ALA A 278 -17.33 44.23 -13.80
N THR A 279 -17.83 44.67 -12.65
CA THR A 279 -17.07 44.75 -11.40
C THR A 279 -16.35 43.43 -11.13
N PRO A 280 -15.00 43.40 -11.11
CA PRO A 280 -14.27 42.18 -10.83
C PRO A 280 -14.43 41.86 -9.34
N LYS A 281 -15.29 40.89 -9.03
CA LYS A 281 -15.37 40.30 -7.68
C LYS A 281 -13.96 39.90 -7.25
N SER A 282 -13.41 40.70 -6.35
CA SER A 282 -12.11 40.50 -5.71
C SER A 282 -12.09 39.09 -5.14
N ARG A 283 -11.44 38.18 -5.89
CA ARG A 283 -11.16 36.82 -5.42
C ARG A 283 -10.13 36.98 -4.33
N ARG A 284 -10.64 37.11 -3.10
CA ARG A 284 -9.90 37.14 -1.84
C ARG A 284 -8.70 36.20 -1.98
N PRO A 285 -7.46 36.70 -1.90
CA PRO A 285 -6.27 35.87 -2.08
C PRO A 285 -6.33 34.77 -1.03
N ARG A 286 -6.59 33.54 -1.49
CA ARG A 286 -6.65 32.32 -0.69
C ARG A 286 -5.30 32.22 0.01
N ARG A 287 -5.25 32.66 1.28
CA ARG A 287 -4.05 32.70 2.13
C ARG A 287 -3.29 31.41 1.90
N ARG A 288 -2.16 31.51 1.19
CA ARG A 288 -1.23 30.40 1.02
C ARG A 288 -0.65 30.17 2.41
N ARG A 289 -1.12 29.13 3.10
CA ARG A 289 -0.45 28.61 4.29
C ARG A 289 0.88 28.02 3.83
N TRP A 290 1.97 28.74 4.07
CA TRP A 290 3.33 28.28 3.79
C TRP A 290 3.85 27.25 4.80
N SER A 291 3.04 26.86 5.79
CA SER A 291 3.30 25.77 6.73
C SER A 291 2.48 24.49 6.47
N SER A 292 1.74 24.39 5.35
CA SER A 292 0.78 23.29 5.09
C SER A 292 1.28 22.16 4.17
N GLU A 293 2.60 22.00 3.96
CA GLU A 293 3.10 20.91 3.10
C GLU A 293 3.34 19.60 3.86
N LEU A 294 3.48 19.65 5.19
CA LEU A 294 3.46 18.47 6.04
C LEU A 294 2.03 18.26 6.53
N ASP A 295 1.41 17.18 6.07
CA ASP A 295 0.12 16.73 6.60
C ASP A 295 0.29 16.46 8.10
N PRO A 296 -0.43 17.16 9.00
CA PRO A 296 -0.29 16.94 10.44
C PRO A 296 -0.57 15.49 10.83
N MET A 297 -1.40 14.78 10.07
CA MET A 297 -1.65 13.36 10.28
C MET A 297 -0.42 12.51 9.92
N PHE A 298 0.34 12.86 8.87
CA PHE A 298 1.62 12.20 8.58
C PHE A 298 2.64 12.44 9.70
N VAL A 299 2.74 13.67 10.19
CA VAL A 299 3.64 13.98 11.32
C VAL A 299 3.26 13.17 12.56
N GLY A 300 1.96 13.04 12.85
CA GLY A 300 1.47 12.19 13.94
C GLY A 300 1.83 10.71 13.74
N ILE A 301 1.65 10.17 12.53
CA ILE A 301 2.04 8.79 12.20
C ILE A 301 3.56 8.60 12.37
N LEU A 302 4.36 9.56 11.89
CA LEU A 302 5.82 9.51 12.00
C LEU A 302 6.30 9.56 13.45
N ILE A 303 5.73 10.43 14.28
CA ILE A 303 6.07 10.50 15.71
C ILE A 303 5.68 9.19 16.41
N CYS A 304 4.46 8.69 16.17
CA CYS A 304 4.01 7.41 16.70
C CYS A 304 4.93 6.27 16.30
N GLN A 305 5.31 6.22 15.02
CA GLN A 305 6.26 5.25 14.47
C GLN A 305 7.60 5.32 15.20
N ILE A 306 8.20 6.50 15.35
CA ILE A 306 9.50 6.66 16.02
C ILE A 306 9.43 6.19 17.47
N VAL A 307 8.36 6.56 18.20
CA VAL A 307 8.18 6.17 19.60
C VAL A 307 8.03 4.66 19.75
N VAL A 308 7.18 4.03 18.93
CA VAL A 308 6.98 2.57 18.96
C VAL A 308 8.24 1.81 18.54
N PHE A 309 8.97 2.30 17.54
CA PHE A 309 10.23 1.69 17.12
C PHE A 309 11.31 1.78 18.19
N ALA A 310 11.50 2.98 18.77
CA ALA A 310 12.41 3.16 19.87
C ALA A 310 12.06 2.22 21.04
N TYR A 311 10.76 2.05 21.32
CA TYR A 311 10.29 1.10 22.31
C TYR A 311 10.70 -0.35 21.99
N PHE A 312 10.41 -0.85 20.79
CA PHE A 312 10.75 -2.23 20.42
C PHE A 312 12.26 -2.48 20.40
N ILE A 313 13.06 -1.51 19.93
CA ILE A 313 14.52 -1.60 19.93
C ILE A 313 15.03 -1.68 21.37
N VAL A 314 14.66 -0.72 22.23
CA VAL A 314 15.08 -0.71 23.63
C VAL A 314 14.61 -1.97 24.37
N SER A 315 13.39 -2.42 24.13
CA SER A 315 12.87 -3.65 24.74
C SER A 315 13.66 -4.90 24.32
N SER A 316 14.08 -4.97 23.06
CA SER A 316 14.84 -6.11 22.53
C SER A 316 16.28 -6.12 23.04
N GLU A 317 16.93 -4.95 23.10
CA GLU A 317 18.29 -4.81 23.63
C GLU A 317 18.34 -5.04 25.15
N MET A 318 17.31 -4.58 25.88
CA MET A 318 17.19 -4.87 27.31
C MET A 318 16.94 -6.35 27.58
N LEU A 319 16.16 -7.03 26.73
CA LEU A 319 15.94 -8.47 26.81
C LEU A 319 17.28 -9.22 26.71
N LEU A 320 18.12 -8.90 25.73
CA LEU A 320 19.45 -9.51 25.59
C LEU A 320 20.35 -9.24 26.79
N LYS A 321 20.42 -7.97 27.19
CA LYS A 321 21.29 -7.54 28.29
C LYS A 321 20.97 -8.25 29.60
N TYR A 322 19.68 -8.45 29.91
CA TYR A 322 19.29 -9.12 31.16
C TYR A 322 19.45 -10.64 31.13
N ASN A 323 19.51 -11.24 29.94
CA ASN A 323 19.72 -12.68 29.80
C ASN A 323 21.19 -13.03 29.50
N HIS A 324 22.11 -12.06 29.61
CA HIS A 324 23.55 -12.26 29.37
C HIS A 324 23.86 -12.95 28.04
N ALA A 325 23.09 -12.64 27.00
CA ALA A 325 23.29 -13.21 25.69
C ALA A 325 24.64 -12.77 25.11
N ASP A 326 25.45 -13.73 24.70
CA ASP A 326 26.62 -13.46 23.89
C ASP A 326 26.15 -13.37 22.43
N ASP A 327 26.16 -12.17 21.87
CA ASP A 327 25.76 -11.91 20.49
C ASP A 327 26.75 -12.51 19.48
N GLY A 328 27.92 -13.00 19.93
CA GLY A 328 28.95 -13.62 19.09
C GLY A 328 29.43 -12.63 18.02
N GLY A 329 30.55 -11.94 18.26
CA GLY A 329 31.00 -10.79 17.45
C GLY A 329 31.22 -11.00 15.94
N SER A 330 30.95 -12.19 15.39
CA SER A 330 31.00 -12.49 13.96
C SER A 330 29.65 -12.24 13.27
N TYR A 331 29.68 -11.51 12.16
CA TYR A 331 28.53 -11.39 11.26
C TYR A 331 28.34 -12.70 10.48
N GLY A 332 27.21 -13.38 10.72
CA GLY A 332 26.80 -14.55 9.93
C GLY A 332 26.30 -14.19 8.53
N PHE A 333 26.20 -15.19 7.65
CA PHE A 333 25.71 -15.00 6.27
C PHE A 333 24.26 -14.48 6.26
N GLY A 334 23.42 -14.96 7.19
CA GLY A 334 22.03 -14.54 7.33
C GLY A 334 21.90 -13.05 7.62
N GLN A 335 22.83 -12.50 8.43
CA GLN A 335 22.87 -11.08 8.76
C GLN A 335 23.19 -10.21 7.53
N ILE A 336 24.19 -10.61 6.75
CA ILE A 336 24.59 -9.89 5.53
C ILE A 336 23.44 -9.94 4.51
N LEU A 337 22.85 -11.11 4.31
CA LEU A 337 21.72 -11.29 3.41
C LEU A 337 20.53 -10.39 3.81
N ALA A 338 20.19 -10.36 5.09
CA ALA A 338 19.09 -9.53 5.59
C ALA A 338 19.34 -8.03 5.34
N LEU A 339 20.57 -7.55 5.49
CA LEU A 339 20.94 -6.16 5.16
C LEU A 339 20.82 -5.88 3.65
N VAL A 340 21.24 -6.81 2.80
CA VAL A 340 21.14 -6.66 1.33
C VAL A 340 19.70 -6.55 0.88
N VAL A 341 18.78 -7.33 1.47
CA VAL A 341 17.35 -7.30 1.11
C VAL A 341 16.68 -5.95 1.40
N ILE A 342 17.29 -5.11 2.24
CA ILE A 342 16.74 -3.79 2.60
C ILE A 342 17.13 -2.72 1.60
N LEU A 343 18.23 -2.91 0.87
CA LEU A 343 18.75 -1.92 -0.07
C LEU A 343 17.70 -1.44 -1.08
N PRO A 344 16.88 -2.31 -1.72
CA PRO A 344 15.82 -1.84 -2.62
C PRO A 344 14.81 -0.90 -1.94
N SER A 345 14.41 -1.21 -0.71
CA SER A 345 13.49 -0.37 0.06
C SER A 345 14.15 0.97 0.41
N ALA A 346 15.40 0.94 0.87
CA ALA A 346 16.17 2.14 1.21
C ALA A 346 16.35 3.05 -0.01
N LEU A 347 16.74 2.49 -1.16
CA LEU A 347 16.92 3.22 -2.41
C LEU A 347 15.60 3.84 -2.90
N SER A 348 14.49 3.12 -2.78
CA SER A 348 13.16 3.65 -3.11
C SER A 348 12.78 4.80 -2.17
N VAL A 349 13.08 4.73 -0.87
CA VAL A 349 12.84 5.85 0.07
C VAL A 349 13.69 7.05 -0.33
N ILE A 350 14.96 6.85 -0.64
CA ILE A 350 15.88 7.93 -1.04
C ILE A 350 15.40 8.56 -2.36
N GLY A 351 14.98 7.76 -3.33
CA GLY A 351 14.40 8.23 -4.60
C GLY A 351 13.14 9.05 -4.36
N ALA A 352 12.19 8.52 -3.58
CA ALA A 352 10.96 9.20 -3.23
C ALA A 352 11.23 10.52 -2.46
N LEU A 353 12.17 10.52 -1.51
CA LEU A 353 12.62 11.71 -0.80
C LEU A 353 13.35 12.69 -1.72
N ARG A 354 14.07 12.26 -2.74
CA ARG A 354 14.74 13.17 -3.69
C ARG A 354 13.74 13.83 -4.65
N GLU A 355 12.72 13.08 -5.08
CA GLU A 355 11.66 13.58 -5.97
C GLU A 355 10.65 14.48 -5.26
N HIS A 356 10.28 14.10 -4.03
CA HIS A 356 9.26 14.78 -3.24
C HIS A 356 9.85 15.72 -2.18
N GLY A 357 11.15 15.63 -1.90
CA GLY A 357 11.84 16.40 -0.86
C GLY A 357 12.38 17.75 -1.31
N LEU A 358 12.95 18.43 -0.30
CA LEU A 358 13.07 19.86 0.04
C LEU A 358 13.34 20.91 -1.06
N LYS A 359 13.49 20.54 -2.32
CA LYS A 359 13.50 21.49 -3.42
C LYS A 359 12.15 22.20 -3.45
N LYS A 360 12.08 23.36 -2.80
CA LYS A 360 11.01 24.36 -2.93
C LYS A 360 10.69 24.46 -4.42
N LYS A 361 9.61 23.82 -4.87
CA LYS A 361 9.13 23.97 -6.25
C LYS A 361 8.86 25.46 -6.38
N LYS A 362 9.76 26.20 -7.05
CA LYS A 362 9.58 27.60 -7.40
C LYS A 362 8.33 27.65 -8.29
N LYS A 363 7.15 27.78 -7.65
CA LYS A 363 5.80 27.74 -8.24
C LYS A 363 5.50 29.00 -9.07
N GLY A 364 6.53 29.63 -9.63
CA GLY A 364 6.49 30.94 -10.26
C GLY A 364 6.27 30.94 -11.77
N GLN A 365 6.66 29.92 -12.54
CA GLN A 365 6.78 30.09 -14.00
C GLN A 365 5.79 29.32 -14.89
N SER A 366 5.22 28.19 -14.47
CA SER A 366 4.40 27.39 -15.40
C SER A 366 3.01 27.99 -15.70
N LYS A 367 2.44 28.82 -14.80
CA LYS A 367 1.12 29.45 -15.04
C LYS A 367 1.12 30.59 -16.06
N LYS A 368 2.28 31.10 -16.51
CA LYS A 368 2.31 32.12 -17.58
C LYS A 368 2.19 31.53 -18.99
N LYS A 369 2.60 30.27 -19.23
CA LYS A 369 2.51 29.67 -20.58
C LYS A 369 1.10 29.20 -20.96
N GLY A 370 0.32 28.66 -20.02
CA GLY A 370 -1.05 28.19 -20.31
C GLY A 370 -2.08 29.29 -20.59
N ARG A 371 -1.88 30.51 -20.08
CA ARG A 371 -2.76 31.66 -20.39
C ARG A 371 -2.51 32.23 -21.78
N HIS A 372 -1.31 32.10 -22.33
CA HIS A 372 -1.06 32.52 -23.71
C HIS A 372 -1.66 31.57 -24.74
N HIS A 373 -1.63 30.26 -24.49
CA HIS A 373 -2.19 29.29 -25.44
C HIS A 373 -3.72 29.36 -25.50
N LYS A 374 -4.40 29.53 -24.36
CA LYS A 374 -5.87 29.67 -24.33
C LYS A 374 -6.38 31.01 -24.90
N ARG A 375 -5.52 32.04 -25.00
CA ARG A 375 -5.83 33.27 -25.74
C ARG A 375 -5.67 33.09 -27.25
N ARG A 376 -4.67 32.32 -27.71
CA ARG A 376 -4.51 32.01 -29.14
C ARG A 376 -5.65 31.16 -29.70
N LEU A 377 -6.15 30.17 -28.94
CA LEU A 377 -7.25 29.33 -29.41
C LEU A 377 -8.61 30.05 -29.50
N ARG A 378 -8.81 31.15 -28.75
CA ARG A 378 -10.04 31.96 -28.87
C ARG A 378 -10.00 32.89 -30.08
N HIS A 379 -8.82 33.35 -30.49
CA HIS A 379 -8.71 34.13 -31.72
C HIS A 379 -8.94 33.24 -32.96
N ALA A 380 -8.40 32.02 -32.98
CA ALA A 380 -8.56 31.12 -34.14
C ALA A 380 -10.01 30.65 -34.41
N ILE A 381 -10.93 30.76 -33.44
CA ILE A 381 -12.35 30.37 -33.61
C ILE A 381 -13.23 31.57 -33.93
N GLY A 382 -12.77 32.80 -33.66
CA GLY A 382 -13.52 34.02 -33.96
C GLY A 382 -13.49 34.43 -35.44
N ASP A 383 -12.52 33.94 -36.21
CA ASP A 383 -12.32 34.32 -37.62
C ASP A 383 -13.04 33.37 -38.62
N VAL A 384 -13.90 32.47 -38.14
CA VAL A 384 -14.63 31.48 -38.97
C VAL A 384 -16.17 31.70 -38.92
N VAL A 385 -16.61 32.84 -38.40
CA VAL A 385 -18.01 33.30 -38.43
C VAL A 385 -18.01 34.72 -38.96
#